data_AF-X0VL98-F1
#
_entry.id   AF-X0VL98-F1
#
_cell.length_a   1.000
_cell.length_b   1.000
_cell.length_c   1.000
_cell.angle_alpha   90.00
_cell.angle_beta   90.00
_cell.angle_gamma   90.00
#
_symmetry.space_group_name_H-M   'P 1'
#
loop_
_entity.id
_entity.type
_entity.pdbx_description
1 polymer ?
#
loop_
_entity_poly.entity_id
_entity_poly.type
_entity_poly.pdbx_seq_one_letter_code
_entity_poly.pdbx_strand_id
1 'polypeptide(L)'
;NAIADHIRAVTFAIAGGVAPSNEERGYVIRKLIRRSYMRGKGKEPFLYNIVPRVVLIMKDAYPELSRRREEISLIVKEEEEKFAHTLSAAAPVLKEGFKKARGGILEGDKIFKLVDTYGLPLEVIEGEARKKKIKLDREGFGRLMAERRRLSRKKSKIAGDIFTLNLFAKAPKPEFSEKDPLEAKIAMIKPAKAKDEAKQAAKGDEVDVLTSPQSGLFYTEAGGQAGDSGLIKQKGGSQVAARILDTYNFDGRIIHKCIVESRL
;
A
#
# COMPACT_ATOMS: atom_id res chain seq x y z
N ASN A 1 -5.94 25.21 -21.56
CA ASN A 1 -4.59 24.66 -21.81
C ASN A 1 -4.27 23.48 -20.89
N ALA A 2 -4.08 23.67 -19.58
CA ALA A 2 -3.61 22.57 -18.72
C ALA A 2 -4.44 21.26 -18.66
N ILE A 3 -5.78 21.29 -18.78
CA ILE A 3 -6.58 20.03 -18.75
C ILE A 3 -6.24 19.16 -19.97
N ALA A 4 -6.18 19.77 -21.15
CA ALA A 4 -5.86 19.06 -22.39
C ALA A 4 -4.43 18.47 -22.35
N ASP A 5 -3.46 19.24 -21.86
CA ASP A 5 -2.08 18.79 -21.72
C ASP A 5 -1.94 17.64 -20.72
N HIS A 6 -2.61 17.74 -19.58
CA HIS A 6 -2.62 16.67 -18.58
C HIS A 6 -3.26 15.41 -19.11
N ILE A 7 -4.42 15.50 -19.79
CA ILE A 7 -5.08 14.31 -20.33
C ILE A 7 -4.27 13.68 -21.45
N ARG A 8 -3.61 14.48 -22.30
CA ARG A 8 -2.63 13.94 -23.25
C ARG A 8 -1.54 13.15 -22.52
N ALA A 9 -0.88 13.73 -21.53
CA ALA A 9 0.16 13.04 -20.77
C ALA A 9 -0.35 11.74 -20.09
N VAL A 10 -1.54 11.78 -19.50
CA VAL A 10 -2.20 10.63 -18.85
C VAL A 10 -2.51 9.53 -19.88
N THR A 11 -3.05 9.89 -21.04
CA THR A 11 -3.36 8.93 -22.13
C THR A 11 -2.11 8.17 -22.57
N PHE A 12 -1.01 8.89 -22.81
CA PHE A 12 0.26 8.26 -23.20
C PHE A 12 0.86 7.39 -22.09
N ALA A 13 0.80 7.84 -20.83
CA ALA A 13 1.34 7.08 -19.71
C ALA A 13 0.59 5.76 -19.48
N ILE A 14 -0.75 5.79 -19.54
CA ILE A 14 -1.58 4.58 -19.39
C ILE A 14 -1.36 3.64 -20.59
N ALA A 15 -1.27 4.18 -21.81
CA ALA A 15 -0.90 3.41 -22.99
C ALA A 15 0.50 2.77 -22.90
N GLY A 16 1.40 3.33 -22.08
CA GLY A 16 2.69 2.75 -21.72
C GLY A 16 2.66 1.79 -20.52
N GLY A 17 1.47 1.47 -19.99
CA GLY A 17 1.29 0.54 -18.86
C GLY A 17 1.35 1.17 -17.48
N VAL A 18 1.36 2.51 -17.37
CA VAL A 18 1.38 3.20 -16.07
C VAL A 18 -0.05 3.54 -15.64
N ALA A 19 -0.62 2.72 -14.75
CA ALA A 19 -1.92 2.97 -14.14
C ALA A 19 -1.84 3.95 -12.95
N PRO A 20 -2.92 4.67 -12.61
CA PRO A 20 -3.00 5.50 -11.40
C PRO A 20 -2.76 4.67 -10.13
N SER A 21 -1.83 5.10 -9.26
CA SER A 21 -1.48 4.39 -8.02
C SER A 21 -1.10 5.36 -6.88
N ASN A 22 -0.80 4.81 -5.69
CA ASN A 22 -0.29 5.59 -4.56
C ASN A 22 1.20 5.91 -4.66
N GLU A 23 1.94 5.29 -5.59
CA GLU A 23 3.40 5.27 -5.58
C GLU A 23 4.02 5.53 -6.97
N GLU A 24 5.28 5.96 -6.97
CA GLU A 24 6.09 6.14 -8.17
C GLU A 24 5.42 6.93 -9.31
N ARG A 25 5.45 6.37 -10.53
CA ARG A 25 4.89 6.94 -11.75
C ARG A 25 3.36 6.99 -11.68
N GLY A 26 2.73 5.98 -11.08
CA GLY A 26 1.27 5.93 -10.93
C GLY A 26 0.73 7.05 -10.04
N TYR A 27 1.48 7.46 -9.02
CA TYR A 27 1.15 8.64 -8.20
C TYR A 27 1.05 9.92 -9.05
N VAL A 28 1.99 10.12 -9.99
CA VAL A 28 1.97 11.29 -10.88
C VAL A 28 0.74 11.26 -11.78
N ILE A 29 0.40 10.11 -12.36
CA ILE A 29 -0.78 9.96 -13.24
C ILE A 29 -2.06 10.24 -12.46
N ARG A 30 -2.21 9.64 -11.28
CA ARG A 30 -3.31 9.92 -10.37
C ARG A 30 -3.44 11.41 -10.06
N LYS A 31 -2.31 12.07 -9.73
CA LYS A 31 -2.28 13.50 -9.41
C LYS A 31 -2.72 14.37 -10.59
N LEU A 32 -2.32 14.04 -11.81
CA LEU A 32 -2.73 14.77 -13.01
C LEU A 32 -4.24 14.63 -13.27
N ILE A 33 -4.80 13.42 -13.15
CA ILE A 33 -6.24 13.18 -13.30
C ILE A 33 -7.02 14.01 -12.30
N ARG A 34 -6.71 13.88 -11.00
CA ARG A 34 -7.42 14.62 -9.94
C ARG A 34 -7.30 16.13 -10.09
N ARG A 35 -6.13 16.65 -10.48
CA ARG A 35 -5.91 18.08 -10.71
C ARG A 35 -6.72 18.60 -11.89
N SER A 36 -6.82 17.83 -12.97
CA SER A 36 -7.66 18.16 -14.12
C SER A 36 -9.14 18.12 -13.77
N TYR A 37 -9.57 17.12 -12.99
CA TYR A 37 -10.94 16.97 -12.52
C TYR A 37 -11.38 18.19 -11.72
N MET A 38 -10.59 18.61 -10.74
CA MET A 38 -10.86 19.80 -9.92
C MET A 38 -10.96 21.10 -10.73
N ARG A 39 -10.24 21.21 -11.86
CA ARG A 39 -10.30 22.40 -12.72
C ARG A 39 -11.54 22.44 -13.60
N GLY A 40 -12.06 21.28 -14.00
CA GLY A 40 -13.25 21.21 -14.85
C GLY A 40 -14.54 21.61 -14.14
N LYS A 41 -14.54 21.78 -12.81
CA LYS A 41 -15.72 22.07 -11.97
C LYS A 41 -16.89 21.07 -12.17
N GLY A 42 -16.65 19.95 -12.84
CA GLY A 42 -17.63 18.88 -13.02
C GLY A 42 -17.95 18.21 -11.70
N LYS A 43 -19.23 17.91 -11.47
CA LYS A 43 -19.66 17.03 -10.38
C LYS A 43 -19.59 15.55 -10.78
N GLU A 44 -19.47 15.29 -12.07
CA GLU A 44 -19.48 13.96 -12.67
C GLU A 44 -18.17 13.73 -13.44
N PRO A 45 -17.74 12.46 -13.61
CA PRO A 45 -16.63 12.09 -14.48
C PRO A 45 -16.79 12.69 -15.88
N PHE A 46 -15.73 13.30 -16.40
CA PHE A 46 -15.74 13.93 -17.72
C PHE A 46 -14.42 13.82 -18.49
N LEU A 47 -13.30 13.58 -17.80
CA LEU A 47 -11.98 13.49 -18.42
C LEU A 47 -11.88 12.26 -19.32
N TYR A 48 -12.55 11.15 -18.97
CA TYR A 48 -12.61 9.95 -19.80
C TYR A 48 -13.19 10.21 -21.20
N ASN A 49 -14.09 11.19 -21.34
CA ASN A 49 -14.67 11.61 -22.63
C ASN A 49 -13.68 12.39 -23.50
N ILE A 50 -12.60 12.91 -22.91
CA ILE A 50 -11.55 13.64 -23.63
C ILE A 50 -10.54 12.67 -24.26
N VAL A 51 -10.34 11.49 -23.65
CA VAL A 51 -9.40 10.46 -24.13
C VAL A 51 -9.63 10.08 -25.60
N PRO A 52 -10.86 9.75 -26.05
CA PRO A 52 -11.11 9.45 -27.47
C PRO A 52 -10.69 10.58 -28.42
N ARG A 53 -10.82 11.83 -27.99
CA ARG A 53 -10.41 12.99 -28.80
C ARG A 53 -8.89 13.10 -28.90
N VAL A 54 -8.18 12.83 -27.79
CA VAL A 54 -6.70 12.77 -27.80
C VAL A 54 -6.23 11.66 -28.74
N VAL A 55 -6.81 10.46 -28.63
CA VAL A 55 -6.47 9.33 -29.49
C VAL A 55 -6.71 9.67 -30.97
N LEU A 56 -7.85 10.29 -31.30
CA LEU A 56 -8.18 10.69 -32.66
C LEU A 56 -7.13 11.64 -33.29
N ILE A 57 -6.60 12.57 -32.50
CA ILE A 57 -5.59 13.55 -32.95
C ILE A 57 -4.21 12.89 -33.12
N MET A 58 -3.90 11.87 -32.31
CA MET A 58 -2.55 11.30 -32.24
C MET A 58 -2.39 9.98 -33.01
N LYS A 59 -3.49 9.37 -33.48
CA LYS A 59 -3.51 8.01 -34.06
C LYS A 59 -2.55 7.78 -35.23
N ASP A 60 -2.26 8.80 -36.03
CA ASP A 60 -1.43 8.64 -37.24
C ASP A 60 0.05 8.45 -36.88
N ALA A 61 0.50 9.10 -35.79
CA ALA A 61 1.85 8.94 -35.26
C ALA A 61 1.96 7.83 -34.20
N TYR A 62 0.84 7.50 -33.52
CA TYR A 62 0.79 6.55 -32.41
C TYR A 62 -0.41 5.59 -32.55
N PRO A 63 -0.38 4.62 -33.49
CA PRO A 63 -1.49 3.71 -33.75
C PRO A 63 -1.89 2.84 -32.55
N GLU A 64 -0.94 2.55 -31.66
CA GLU A 64 -1.12 1.77 -30.44
C GLU A 64 -2.12 2.42 -29.46
N LEU A 65 -2.25 3.75 -29.48
CA LEU A 65 -3.25 4.47 -28.68
C LEU A 65 -4.68 4.09 -29.08
N SER A 66 -4.91 3.82 -30.37
CA SER A 66 -6.23 3.44 -30.86
C SER A 66 -6.67 2.09 -30.30
N ARG A 67 -5.74 1.14 -30.19
CA ARG A 67 -6.01 -0.21 -29.67
C ARG A 67 -6.36 -0.22 -28.19
N ARG A 68 -5.83 0.74 -27.43
CA ARG A 68 -6.02 0.85 -25.97
C ARG A 68 -7.01 1.94 -25.56
N ARG A 69 -7.68 2.60 -26.52
CA ARG A 69 -8.57 3.75 -26.26
C ARG A 69 -9.58 3.47 -25.15
N GLU A 70 -10.31 2.36 -25.26
CA GLU A 70 -11.38 1.99 -24.34
C GLU A 70 -10.85 1.67 -22.94
N GLU A 71 -9.75 0.91 -22.87
CA GLU A 71 -9.04 0.62 -21.63
C GLU A 71 -8.58 1.91 -20.93
N ILE A 72 -7.94 2.82 -21.66
CA ILE A 72 -7.45 4.09 -21.11
C ILE A 72 -8.63 4.95 -20.62
N SER A 73 -9.70 5.06 -21.41
CA SER A 73 -10.92 5.77 -21.00
C SER A 73 -11.51 5.19 -19.72
N LEU A 74 -11.58 3.86 -19.60
CA LEU A 74 -12.10 3.19 -18.40
C LEU A 74 -11.24 3.48 -17.17
N ILE A 75 -9.91 3.35 -17.29
CA ILE A 75 -8.98 3.64 -16.18
C ILE A 75 -9.12 5.09 -15.70
N VAL A 76 -9.22 6.04 -16.63
CA VAL A 76 -9.44 7.46 -16.26
C VAL A 76 -10.78 7.62 -15.56
N LYS A 77 -11.85 7.02 -16.09
CA LYS A 77 -13.20 7.10 -15.51
C LYS A 77 -13.23 6.53 -14.09
N GLU A 78 -12.63 5.38 -13.85
CA GLU A 78 -12.58 4.76 -12.52
C GLU A 78 -11.86 5.64 -11.50
N GLU A 79 -10.75 6.27 -11.88
CA GLU A 79 -10.04 7.20 -10.98
C GLU A 79 -10.87 8.47 -10.73
N GLU A 80 -11.60 8.98 -11.74
CA GLU A 80 -12.54 10.09 -11.56
C GLU A 80 -13.66 9.74 -10.58
N GLU A 81 -14.28 8.56 -10.72
CA GLU A 81 -15.35 8.08 -9.85
C GLU A 81 -14.86 7.88 -8.41
N LYS A 82 -13.72 7.21 -8.23
CA LYS A 82 -13.06 7.04 -6.92
C LYS A 82 -12.79 8.40 -6.28
N PHE A 83 -12.27 9.35 -7.04
CA PHE A 83 -11.96 10.67 -6.53
C PHE A 83 -13.22 11.50 -6.23
N ALA A 84 -14.27 11.41 -7.05
CA ALA A 84 -15.56 12.03 -6.79
C ALA A 84 -16.17 11.54 -5.47
N HIS A 85 -16.08 10.23 -5.20
CA HIS A 85 -16.49 9.65 -3.93
C HIS A 85 -15.67 10.21 -2.75
N THR A 86 -14.34 10.25 -2.87
CA THR A 86 -13.45 10.89 -1.88
C THR A 86 -13.85 12.35 -1.61
N LEU A 87 -14.14 13.14 -2.65
CA LEU A 87 -14.56 14.53 -2.51
C LEU A 87 -15.90 14.64 -1.76
N SER A 88 -16.87 13.79 -2.10
CA SER A 88 -18.19 13.76 -1.45
C SER A 88 -18.07 13.47 0.05
N ALA A 89 -17.27 12.47 0.42
CA ALA A 89 -17.03 12.11 1.83
C ALA A 89 -16.28 13.21 2.59
N ALA A 90 -15.32 13.89 1.96
CA ALA A 90 -14.50 14.92 2.61
C ALA A 90 -15.16 16.31 2.65
N ALA A 91 -16.07 16.61 1.73
CA ALA A 91 -16.73 17.92 1.60
C ALA A 91 -17.35 18.47 2.90
N PRO A 92 -18.15 17.71 3.68
CA PRO A 92 -18.74 18.22 4.92
C PRO A 92 -17.67 18.58 5.95
N VAL A 93 -16.64 17.74 6.09
CA VAL A 93 -15.54 17.94 7.05
C VAL A 93 -14.69 19.14 6.66
N LEU A 94 -14.41 19.31 5.37
CA LEU A 94 -13.68 20.46 4.84
C LEU A 94 -14.47 21.75 5.08
N LYS A 95 -15.78 21.74 4.82
CA LYS A 95 -16.67 22.88 5.06
C LYS A 95 -16.72 23.27 6.54
N GLU A 96 -16.81 22.29 7.44
CA GLU A 96 -16.78 22.52 8.87
C GLU A 96 -15.42 23.07 9.33
N GLY A 97 -14.31 22.49 8.84
CA GLY A 97 -12.96 22.99 9.11
C GLY A 97 -12.78 24.45 8.73
N PHE A 98 -13.27 24.85 7.54
CA PHE A 98 -13.22 26.25 7.12
C PHE A 98 -14.11 27.18 7.94
N LYS A 99 -15.27 26.72 8.43
CA LYS A 99 -16.11 27.52 9.33
C LYS A 99 -15.43 27.77 10.69
N LYS A 100 -14.67 26.79 11.17
CA LYS A 100 -13.96 26.82 12.45
C LYS A 100 -12.55 27.42 12.35
N ALA A 101 -12.11 27.82 11.16
CA ALA A 101 -10.80 28.42 10.93
C ALA A 101 -10.68 29.76 11.66
N ARG A 102 -10.07 29.75 12.85
CA ARG A 102 -9.82 30.95 13.66
C ARG A 102 -8.70 31.77 13.02
N GLY A 103 -8.88 33.09 12.96
CA GLY A 103 -7.88 34.00 12.36
C GLY A 103 -7.60 33.74 10.88
N GLY A 104 -8.49 33.04 10.17
CA GLY A 104 -8.30 32.69 8.76
C GLY A 104 -7.24 31.61 8.52
N ILE A 105 -6.93 30.78 9.52
CA ILE A 105 -5.99 29.65 9.40
C ILE A 105 -6.74 28.34 9.65
N LEU A 106 -6.59 27.37 8.74
CA LEU A 106 -7.02 25.99 8.95
C LEU A 106 -5.91 25.23 9.68
N GLU A 107 -6.23 24.74 10.88
CA GLU A 107 -5.31 24.05 11.78
C GLU A 107 -4.75 22.75 11.18
N GLY A 108 -3.51 22.42 11.54
CA GLY A 108 -2.79 21.26 11.00
C GLY A 108 -3.48 19.91 11.27
N ASP A 109 -4.20 19.76 12.38
CA ASP A 109 -4.96 18.56 12.74
C ASP A 109 -6.18 18.35 11.81
N LYS A 110 -6.85 19.43 11.41
CA LYS A 110 -7.96 19.36 10.43
C LYS A 110 -7.43 18.96 9.06
N ILE A 111 -6.32 19.54 8.63
CA ILE A 111 -5.64 19.18 7.38
C ILE A 111 -5.22 17.71 7.44
N PHE A 112 -4.61 17.28 8.55
CA PHE A 112 -4.18 15.91 8.77
C PHE A 112 -5.35 14.93 8.66
N LYS A 113 -6.48 15.20 9.32
CA LYS A 113 -7.68 14.36 9.23
C LYS A 113 -8.21 14.24 7.80
N LEU A 114 -8.27 15.35 7.06
CA LEU A 114 -8.73 15.35 5.66
C LEU A 114 -7.84 14.50 4.75
N VAL A 115 -6.52 14.55 4.95
CA VAL A 115 -5.56 13.78 4.15
C VAL A 115 -5.50 12.32 4.60
N ASP A 116 -5.28 12.05 5.88
CA ASP A 116 -5.02 10.70 6.42
C ASP A 116 -6.30 9.85 6.52
N THR A 117 -7.41 10.43 6.97
CA THR A 117 -8.66 9.69 7.17
C THR A 117 -9.55 9.68 5.92
N TYR A 118 -9.69 10.84 5.26
CA TYR A 118 -10.61 10.95 4.12
C TYR A 118 -9.91 10.80 2.77
N GLY A 119 -8.57 10.73 2.72
CA GLY A 119 -7.82 10.58 1.47
C GLY A 119 -7.86 11.80 0.55
N LEU A 120 -8.26 12.96 1.06
CA LEU A 120 -8.37 14.19 0.28
C LEU A 120 -6.96 14.75 0.03
N PRO A 121 -6.53 14.92 -1.23
CA PRO A 121 -5.19 15.44 -1.52
C PRO A 121 -4.99 16.86 -0.98
N LEU A 122 -3.80 17.15 -0.47
CA LEU A 122 -3.45 18.46 0.08
C LEU A 122 -3.65 19.58 -0.95
N GLU A 123 -3.37 19.31 -2.23
CA GLU A 123 -3.54 20.29 -3.30
C GLU A 123 -5.01 20.73 -3.47
N VAL A 124 -5.96 19.84 -3.17
CA VAL A 124 -7.40 20.14 -3.21
C VAL A 124 -7.76 21.05 -2.04
N ILE A 125 -7.29 20.71 -0.84
CA ILE A 125 -7.49 21.50 0.38
C ILE A 125 -6.96 22.92 0.17
N GLU A 126 -5.75 23.05 -0.37
CA GLU A 126 -5.14 24.34 -0.72
C GLU A 126 -5.92 25.10 -1.78
N GLY A 127 -6.45 24.41 -2.79
CA GLY A 127 -7.30 24.99 -3.82
C GLY A 127 -8.54 25.66 -3.22
N GLU A 128 -9.25 24.95 -2.34
CA GLU A 128 -10.45 25.47 -1.67
C GLU A 128 -10.13 26.54 -0.62
N ALA A 129 -9.04 26.39 0.12
CA ALA A 129 -8.59 27.38 1.11
C ALA A 129 -8.25 28.73 0.43
N ARG A 130 -7.56 28.69 -0.72
CA ARG A 130 -7.25 29.87 -1.53
C ARG A 130 -8.51 30.63 -1.97
N LYS A 131 -9.54 29.92 -2.44
CA LYS A 131 -10.83 30.55 -2.83
C LYS A 131 -11.49 31.29 -1.68
N LYS A 132 -11.30 30.81 -0.44
CA LYS A 132 -11.86 31.38 0.78
C LYS A 132 -10.92 32.34 1.52
N LYS A 133 -9.73 32.63 0.96
CA LYS A 133 -8.67 33.42 1.61
C LYS A 133 -8.23 32.86 2.98
N ILE A 134 -8.31 31.55 3.15
CA ILE A 134 -7.87 30.83 4.35
C ILE A 134 -6.44 30.32 4.11
N LYS A 135 -5.55 30.54 5.08
CA LYS A 135 -4.20 29.97 5.11
C LYS A 135 -4.23 28.57 5.72
N LEU A 136 -3.27 27.73 5.34
CA LEU A 136 -3.12 26.39 5.91
C LEU A 136 -1.96 26.38 6.89
N ASP A 137 -2.17 25.81 8.08
CA ASP A 137 -1.09 25.49 9.02
C ASP A 137 -0.30 24.27 8.51
N ARG A 138 0.62 24.53 7.58
CA ARG A 138 1.50 23.51 6.99
C ARG A 138 2.48 22.93 8.01
N GLU A 139 2.89 23.73 8.99
CA GLU A 139 3.88 23.31 9.98
C GLU A 139 3.25 22.34 10.99
N GLY A 140 2.05 22.64 11.49
CA GLY A 140 1.25 21.71 12.30
C GLY A 140 0.92 20.42 11.55
N PHE A 141 0.50 20.52 10.29
CA PHE A 141 0.27 19.34 9.45
C PHE A 141 1.54 18.49 9.26
N GLY A 142 2.68 19.14 8.97
CA GLY A 142 3.97 18.48 8.80
C GLY A 142 4.42 17.73 10.06
N ARG A 143 4.24 18.33 11.25
CA ARG A 143 4.54 17.69 12.53
C ARG A 143 3.70 16.42 12.73
N LEU A 144 2.40 16.48 12.47
CA LEU A 144 1.50 15.32 12.59
C LEU A 144 1.84 14.21 11.59
N MET A 145 2.18 14.57 10.34
CA MET A 145 2.64 13.61 9.34
C MET A 145 3.96 12.94 9.74
N ALA A 146 4.90 13.70 10.31
CA ALA A 146 6.16 13.16 10.81
C ALA A 146 5.94 12.22 12.01
N GLU A 147 5.05 12.59 12.92
CA GLU A 147 4.65 11.75 14.04
C GLU A 147 3.97 10.46 13.56
N ARG A 148 3.04 10.54 12.62
CA ARG A 148 2.40 9.36 11.99
C ARG A 148 3.42 8.45 11.34
N ARG A 149 4.39 8.99 10.58
CA ARG A 149 5.50 8.21 10.02
C ARG A 149 6.36 7.58 11.10
N ARG A 150 6.68 8.31 12.18
CA ARG A 150 7.42 7.78 13.32
C ARG A 150 6.67 6.65 14.00
N LEU A 151 5.35 6.79 14.19
CA LEU A 151 4.49 5.77 14.78
C LEU A 151 4.32 4.55 13.86
N SER A 152 4.20 4.73 12.55
CA SER A 152 4.22 3.65 11.57
C SER A 152 5.55 2.89 11.60
N ARG A 153 6.69 3.59 11.62
CA ARG A 153 8.02 2.99 11.79
C ARG A 153 8.21 2.34 13.16
N LYS A 154 7.60 2.88 14.22
CA LYS A 154 7.63 2.30 15.56
C LYS A 154 6.72 1.08 15.65
N LYS A 155 5.54 1.06 15.05
CA LYS A 155 4.70 -0.15 14.95
C LYS A 155 5.39 -1.23 14.12
N SER A 156 6.07 -0.84 13.04
CA SER A 156 6.96 -1.71 12.27
C SER A 156 8.23 -2.11 13.05
N LYS A 157 8.60 -1.41 14.13
CA LYS A 157 9.66 -1.80 15.09
C LYS A 157 9.15 -2.46 16.39
N ILE A 158 7.85 -2.49 16.63
CA ILE A 158 7.19 -3.14 17.79
C ILE A 158 6.61 -4.49 17.32
N ALA A 159 7.40 -5.17 16.50
CA ALA A 159 7.34 -6.61 16.29
C ALA A 159 8.79 -7.08 16.26
N GLY A 160 9.43 -7.25 17.43
CA GLY A 160 10.62 -8.10 17.62
C GLY A 160 11.90 -7.90 16.79
N ASP A 161 11.99 -6.98 15.83
CA ASP A 161 12.81 -7.30 14.66
C ASP A 161 14.32 -7.12 14.82
N ILE A 162 14.89 -6.02 15.32
CA ILE A 162 16.36 -5.84 15.22
C ILE A 162 17.18 -7.00 15.84
N PHE A 163 16.70 -7.63 16.92
CA PHE A 163 17.36 -8.79 17.52
C PHE A 163 17.00 -10.12 16.83
N THR A 164 15.77 -10.25 16.32
CA THR A 164 15.29 -11.41 15.55
C THR A 164 15.96 -11.48 14.18
N LEU A 165 16.09 -10.34 13.51
CA LEU A 165 16.75 -10.15 12.23
C LEU A 165 18.25 -10.50 12.30
N ASN A 166 18.95 -10.10 13.36
CA ASN A 166 20.35 -10.48 13.57
C ASN A 166 20.53 -11.98 13.83
N LEU A 167 19.57 -12.62 14.48
CA LEU A 167 19.60 -14.05 14.77
C LEU A 167 19.34 -14.86 13.50
N PHE A 168 18.33 -14.49 12.71
CA PHE A 168 18.04 -15.13 11.43
C PHE A 168 19.12 -14.88 10.38
N ALA A 169 19.78 -13.72 10.37
CA ALA A 169 20.93 -13.46 9.51
C ALA A 169 22.12 -14.41 9.80
N LYS A 170 22.30 -14.80 11.07
CA LYS A 170 23.34 -15.75 11.51
C LYS A 170 22.94 -17.23 11.39
N ALA A 171 21.65 -17.52 11.21
CA ALA A 171 21.17 -18.89 11.08
C ALA A 171 21.76 -19.57 9.81
N PRO A 172 22.08 -20.88 9.86
CA PRO A 172 22.57 -21.62 8.71
C PRO A 172 21.64 -21.43 7.51
N LYS A 173 22.20 -21.42 6.29
CA LYS A 173 21.36 -21.51 5.11
C LYS A 173 20.65 -22.86 5.15
N PRO A 174 19.31 -22.89 5.15
CA PRO A 174 18.57 -24.13 5.23
C PRO A 174 18.91 -25.07 4.07
N GLU A 175 19.05 -26.36 4.38
CA GLU A 175 19.30 -27.41 3.39
C GLU A 175 18.03 -27.77 2.61
N PHE A 176 18.18 -27.97 1.30
CA PHE A 176 17.10 -28.28 0.36
C PHE A 176 16.72 -29.77 0.39
N SER A 177 15.43 -30.09 0.21
CA SER A 177 14.98 -31.45 -0.10
C SER A 177 14.63 -31.53 -1.59
N GLU A 178 15.33 -32.35 -2.37
CA GLU A 178 15.04 -32.49 -3.81
C GLU A 178 13.85 -33.43 -4.10
N LYS A 179 13.25 -34.05 -3.07
CA LYS A 179 12.35 -35.21 -3.23
C LYS A 179 10.86 -34.90 -3.09
N ASP A 180 10.46 -33.88 -2.32
CA ASP A 180 9.04 -33.57 -2.09
C ASP A 180 8.85 -32.04 -1.94
N PRO A 181 8.03 -31.40 -2.80
CA PRO A 181 7.77 -29.95 -2.75
C PRO A 181 6.95 -29.52 -1.52
N LEU A 182 6.35 -30.44 -0.76
CA LEU A 182 5.60 -30.17 0.48
C LEU A 182 6.43 -30.35 1.76
N GLU A 183 7.66 -30.86 1.64
CA GLU A 183 8.57 -31.05 2.79
C GLU A 183 9.56 -29.90 2.93
N ALA A 184 9.50 -29.18 4.05
CA ALA A 184 10.48 -28.17 4.42
C ALA A 184 11.20 -28.56 5.73
N LYS A 185 12.51 -28.30 5.81
CA LYS A 185 13.25 -28.40 7.06
C LYS A 185 13.10 -27.10 7.84
N ILE A 186 12.82 -27.20 9.14
CA ILE A 186 12.89 -26.07 10.06
C ILE A 186 14.36 -25.82 10.38
N ALA A 187 14.86 -24.63 10.05
CA ALA A 187 16.24 -24.24 10.33
C ALA A 187 16.40 -23.59 11.70
N MET A 188 15.36 -22.91 12.19
CA MET A 188 15.39 -22.22 13.49
C MET A 188 13.96 -21.99 13.99
N ILE A 189 13.78 -22.09 15.31
CA ILE A 189 12.55 -21.71 16.02
C ILE A 189 12.93 -20.59 16.99
N LYS A 190 12.21 -19.48 16.93
CA LYS A 190 12.37 -18.37 17.87
C LYS A 190 11.05 -18.07 18.58
N PRO A 191 10.96 -18.28 19.90
CA PRO A 191 9.78 -17.85 20.66
C PRO A 191 9.61 -16.33 20.67
N ALA A 192 8.39 -15.84 20.48
CA ALA A 192 8.08 -14.40 20.41
C ALA A 192 8.48 -13.63 21.68
N LYS A 193 8.53 -14.31 22.83
CA LYS A 193 8.92 -13.75 24.13
C LYS A 193 10.39 -13.96 24.49
N ALA A 194 11.15 -14.70 23.68
CA ALA A 194 12.55 -15.02 23.94
C ALA A 194 13.50 -14.20 23.07
N LYS A 195 14.69 -13.93 23.61
CA LYS A 195 15.74 -13.22 22.87
C LYS A 195 16.54 -14.15 21.96
N ASP A 196 16.71 -15.41 22.37
CA ASP A 196 17.53 -16.42 21.71
C ASP A 196 16.69 -17.49 21.01
N GLU A 197 17.34 -18.32 20.19
CA GLU A 197 16.71 -19.48 19.54
C GLU A 197 16.31 -20.54 20.57
N ALA A 198 15.26 -21.28 20.28
CA ALA A 198 14.85 -22.43 21.07
C ALA A 198 15.03 -23.71 20.26
N LYS A 199 15.49 -24.78 20.91
CA LYS A 199 15.55 -26.11 20.29
C LYS A 199 14.16 -26.70 20.09
N GLN A 200 13.19 -26.30 20.91
CA GLN A 200 11.82 -26.80 20.92
C GLN A 200 10.87 -25.74 21.44
N ALA A 201 9.59 -25.85 21.06
CA ALA A 201 8.53 -24.99 21.57
C ALA A 201 7.35 -25.81 22.10
N ALA A 202 6.70 -25.31 23.16
CA ALA A 202 5.59 -25.97 23.81
C ALA A 202 4.25 -25.57 23.17
N LYS A 203 3.23 -26.40 23.36
CA LYS A 203 1.88 -26.09 22.89
C LYS A 203 1.40 -24.75 23.47
N GLY A 204 0.91 -23.88 22.59
CA GLY A 204 0.41 -22.55 22.92
C GLY A 204 1.45 -21.43 22.76
N ASP A 205 2.72 -21.76 22.48
CA ASP A 205 3.75 -20.76 22.24
C ASP A 205 3.55 -20.08 20.87
N GLU A 206 3.69 -18.75 20.86
CA GLU A 206 3.89 -17.99 19.63
C GLU A 206 5.38 -18.03 19.27
N VAL A 207 5.68 -18.47 18.05
CA VAL A 207 7.06 -18.64 17.56
C VAL A 207 7.20 -18.13 16.13
N ASP A 208 8.38 -17.61 15.80
CA ASP A 208 8.81 -17.42 14.41
C ASP A 208 9.62 -18.65 13.97
N VAL A 209 9.22 -19.25 12.86
CA VAL A 209 9.85 -20.45 12.30
C VAL A 209 10.53 -20.07 10.99
N LEU A 210 11.85 -20.25 10.92
CA LEU A 210 12.61 -20.13 9.69
C LEU A 210 12.61 -21.48 8.96
N THR A 211 12.13 -21.49 7.73
CA THR A 211 12.12 -22.68 6.86
C THR A 211 13.05 -22.49 5.66
N SER A 212 13.40 -23.61 5.01
CA SER A 212 14.05 -23.58 3.70
C SER A 212 13.19 -22.86 2.67
N PRO A 213 13.71 -21.86 1.94
CA PRO A 213 13.02 -21.37 0.75
C PRO A 213 13.09 -22.46 -0.31
N GLN A 214 12.01 -23.21 -0.47
CA GLN A 214 11.71 -23.93 -1.71
C GLN A 214 10.41 -23.40 -2.29
N SER A 215 10.41 -23.30 -3.62
CA SER A 215 9.42 -22.64 -4.44
C SER A 215 7.98 -23.02 -4.09
N GLY A 216 7.20 -22.03 -3.64
CA GLY A 216 5.77 -21.98 -3.94
C GLY A 216 4.77 -22.44 -2.88
N LEU A 217 5.17 -22.71 -1.63
CA LEU A 217 4.20 -23.13 -0.61
C LEU A 217 3.51 -21.99 0.14
N PHE A 218 4.25 -20.91 0.42
CA PHE A 218 3.71 -19.74 1.13
C PHE A 218 4.26 -18.47 0.50
N TYR A 219 3.38 -17.66 -0.08
CA TYR A 219 3.68 -16.32 -0.53
C TYR A 219 3.89 -15.41 0.67
N THR A 220 5.00 -14.69 0.65
CA THR A 220 5.35 -13.71 1.66
C THR A 220 4.60 -12.40 1.43
N GLU A 221 4.37 -11.63 2.48
CA GLU A 221 3.80 -10.27 2.37
C GLU A 221 4.50 -9.45 1.26
N ALA A 222 3.72 -8.98 0.28
CA ALA A 222 4.21 -8.13 -0.80
C ALA A 222 3.14 -7.10 -1.18
N GLY A 223 3.53 -5.83 -1.30
CA GLY A 223 2.64 -4.76 -1.77
C GLY A 223 1.41 -4.49 -0.88
N GLY A 224 1.45 -4.85 0.42
CA GLY A 224 0.36 -4.67 1.37
C GLY A 224 -0.69 -5.78 1.39
N GLN A 225 -0.42 -6.92 0.74
CA GLN A 225 -1.19 -8.16 0.92
C GLN A 225 -0.58 -8.99 2.04
N ALA A 226 -1.41 -9.49 2.96
CA ALA A 226 -0.99 -10.42 4.01
C ALA A 226 -0.40 -11.70 3.41
N GLY A 227 0.62 -12.26 4.06
CA GLY A 227 1.24 -13.51 3.62
C GLY A 227 0.33 -14.72 3.82
N ASP A 228 0.71 -15.83 3.22
CA ASP A 228 -0.06 -17.07 3.31
C ASP A 228 -0.10 -17.64 4.74
N SER A 229 -1.21 -18.31 5.05
CA SER A 229 -1.48 -19.01 6.32
C SER A 229 -1.73 -20.50 6.07
N GLY A 230 -1.47 -21.35 7.05
CA GLY A 230 -1.47 -22.80 6.84
C GLY A 230 -1.05 -23.61 8.06
N LEU A 231 -0.71 -24.88 7.86
CA LEU A 231 -0.38 -25.83 8.94
C LEU A 231 0.98 -26.50 8.68
N ILE A 232 1.80 -26.58 9.72
CA ILE A 232 3.03 -27.37 9.76
C ILE A 232 2.69 -28.72 10.41
N LYS A 233 2.98 -29.81 9.72
CA LYS A 233 2.81 -31.19 10.22
C LYS A 233 4.17 -31.87 10.34
N GLN A 234 4.33 -32.74 11.33
CA GLN A 234 5.54 -33.57 11.43
C GLN A 234 5.53 -34.65 10.35
N LYS A 235 6.70 -34.92 9.76
CA LYS A 235 6.87 -35.97 8.74
C LYS A 235 6.44 -37.33 9.31
N GLY A 236 5.46 -37.97 8.66
CA GLY A 236 4.93 -39.28 9.05
C GLY A 236 3.89 -39.28 10.18
N GLY A 237 3.46 -38.12 10.66
CA GLY A 237 2.42 -37.99 11.70
C GLY A 237 1.19 -37.22 11.24
N SER A 238 0.00 -37.62 11.72
CA SER A 238 -1.25 -36.87 11.48
C SER A 238 -1.39 -35.62 12.36
N GLN A 239 -0.44 -35.40 13.27
CA GLN A 239 -0.48 -34.33 14.28
C GLN A 239 0.01 -33.00 13.70
N VAL A 240 -0.79 -31.96 13.90
CA VAL A 240 -0.41 -30.57 13.57
C VAL A 240 0.58 -30.08 14.60
N ALA A 241 1.79 -29.74 14.15
CA ALA A 241 2.87 -29.23 14.98
C ALA A 241 2.69 -27.74 15.25
N ALA A 242 2.37 -26.97 14.22
CA ALA A 242 2.10 -25.54 14.36
C ALA A 242 1.12 -25.02 13.31
N ARG A 243 0.43 -23.94 13.63
CA ARG A 243 -0.45 -23.20 12.73
C ARG A 243 0.22 -21.89 12.34
N ILE A 244 0.40 -21.67 11.04
CA ILE A 244 0.98 -20.46 10.45
C ILE A 244 -0.12 -19.41 10.39
N LEU A 245 0.14 -18.27 11.03
CA LEU A 245 -0.72 -17.10 11.05
C LEU A 245 -0.40 -16.12 9.93
N ASP A 246 0.89 -15.99 9.60
CA ASP A 246 1.41 -15.05 8.62
C ASP A 246 2.78 -15.50 8.13
N THR A 247 3.16 -15.09 6.92
CA THR A 247 4.43 -15.43 6.30
C THR A 247 5.07 -14.18 5.70
N TYR A 248 6.33 -13.91 6.04
CA TYR A 248 7.05 -12.73 5.57
C TYR A 248 8.46 -13.08 5.06
N ASN A 249 8.97 -12.24 4.16
CA ASN A 249 10.32 -12.38 3.61
C ASN A 249 11.26 -11.44 4.34
N PHE A 250 12.42 -11.94 4.76
CA PHE A 250 13.51 -11.11 5.22
C PHE A 250 14.83 -11.55 4.60
N ASP A 251 15.47 -10.66 3.84
CA ASP A 251 16.78 -10.89 3.19
C ASP A 251 16.83 -12.20 2.37
N GLY A 252 15.73 -12.52 1.66
CA GLY A 252 15.60 -13.75 0.88
C GLY A 252 15.28 -15.01 1.68
N ARG A 253 14.99 -14.87 2.98
CA ARG A 253 14.57 -15.96 3.87
C ARG A 253 13.08 -15.88 4.17
N ILE A 254 12.39 -17.03 4.18
CA ILE A 254 10.96 -17.13 4.47
C ILE A 254 10.79 -17.41 5.96
N ILE A 255 10.04 -16.56 6.65
CA ILE A 255 9.76 -16.70 8.07
C ILE A 255 8.25 -16.84 8.26
N HIS A 256 7.84 -17.84 9.04
CA HIS A 256 6.45 -18.08 9.37
C HIS A 256 6.20 -17.71 10.82
N LYS A 257 5.20 -16.84 11.06
CA LYS A 257 4.69 -16.60 12.40
C LYS A 257 3.70 -17.71 12.74
N CYS A 258 3.96 -18.46 13.81
CA CYS A 258 3.19 -19.65 14.14
C CYS A 258 2.69 -19.67 15.58
N ILE A 259 1.59 -20.39 15.81
CA ILE A 259 1.17 -20.88 17.13
C ILE A 259 1.43 -22.38 17.17
N VAL A 260 2.17 -22.85 18.17
CA VAL A 260 2.50 -24.26 18.34
C VAL A 260 1.30 -25.02 18.87
N GLU A 261 0.86 -26.05 18.14
CA GLU A 261 -0.32 -26.88 18.47
C GLU A 261 0.11 -28.20 19.14
N SER A 262 1.33 -28.66 18.85
CA SER A 262 2.01 -29.76 19.55
C SER A 262 3.53 -29.56 19.50
N ARG A 263 4.29 -30.25 20.37
CA ARG A 263 5.74 -30.02 20.56
C ARG A 263 6.46 -29.96 19.21
N LEU A 264 6.98 -28.78 18.89
CA LEU A 264 7.73 -28.46 17.67
C LEU A 264 9.23 -28.59 17.95
#